data_AF-A0A7X2TNL8-F1
#
_entry.id   AF-A0A7X2TNL8-F1
#
_cell.length_a   1.000
_cell.length_b   1.000
_cell.length_c   1.000
_cell.angle_alpha   90.00
_cell.angle_beta   90.00
_cell.angle_gamma   90.00
#
_symmetry.space_group_name_H-M   'P 1'
#
loop_
_entity.id
_entity.type
_entity.pdbx_description
1 polymer ?
#
loop_
_entity_poly.entity_id
_entity_poly.type
_entity_poly.pdbx_seq_one_letter_code
_entity_poly.pdbx_strand_id
1 'polypeptide(L)'
;MDKKVITIGCEFGAGGPQIGKMLSETLGIEYYDRDLVDKIAHQLGVDKELVEKADTEKRVQYEFETTLGPRYANLTNKVIYLQQQAIEKMAERPCVIIGRSANYILQDRKDVLNLFIYAPKETRVRSVMEQLGVDRGKALDMIDSNDIQLHERHKYITGTYRGDRHGRDLLIDSSMLGWEGTAKYILMLIEMLHEK
;
A
#
# COMPACT_ATOMS: atom_id res chain seq x y z
N MET A 1 8.44 -2.70 22.97
CA MET A 1 9.37 -2.79 21.79
C MET A 1 9.00 -1.67 20.83
N ASP A 2 9.89 -0.71 20.56
CA ASP A 2 9.55 0.52 19.82
C ASP A 2 9.21 0.20 18.35
N LYS A 3 7.91 0.22 18.01
CA LYS A 3 7.42 -0.05 16.65
C LYS A 3 7.59 1.23 15.83
N LYS A 4 8.66 1.28 15.03
CA LYS A 4 9.06 2.49 14.31
C LYS A 4 8.33 2.67 12.98
N VAL A 5 7.88 1.57 12.38
CA VAL A 5 7.28 1.59 11.05
C VAL A 5 5.85 1.06 11.10
N ILE A 6 4.92 1.79 10.52
CA ILE A 6 3.52 1.38 10.39
C ILE A 6 3.24 1.14 8.92
N THR A 7 2.85 -0.07 8.54
CA THR A 7 2.38 -0.34 7.17
C THR A 7 0.87 -0.42 7.14
N ILE A 8 0.25 0.16 6.12
CA ILE A 8 -1.21 0.17 5.96
C ILE A 8 -1.57 -0.36 4.59
N GLY A 9 -2.06 -1.60 4.55
CA GLY A 9 -2.88 -2.07 3.44
C GLY A 9 -4.32 -1.60 3.63
N CYS A 10 -5.06 -1.34 2.55
CA CYS A 10 -6.48 -1.02 2.67
C CYS A 10 -7.26 -1.39 1.42
N GLU A 11 -8.56 -1.57 1.55
CA GLU A 11 -9.50 -1.57 0.42
C GLU A 11 -9.67 -0.15 -0.15
N PHE A 12 -9.98 -0.04 -1.45
CA PHE A 12 -10.22 1.27 -2.07
C PHE A 12 -11.47 1.92 -1.48
N GLY A 13 -11.36 3.18 -1.05
CA GLY A 13 -12.42 3.92 -0.38
C GLY A 13 -12.56 3.67 1.13
N ALA A 14 -11.72 2.83 1.74
CA ALA A 14 -11.77 2.54 3.19
C ALA A 14 -11.02 3.56 4.07
N GLY A 15 -10.41 4.61 3.49
CA GLY A 15 -9.73 5.66 4.26
C GLY A 15 -8.29 5.36 4.68
N GLY A 16 -7.64 4.33 4.11
CA GLY A 16 -6.26 3.97 4.44
C GLY A 16 -5.26 5.14 4.40
N PRO A 17 -5.19 5.91 3.28
CA PRO A 17 -4.32 7.09 3.19
C PRO A 17 -4.65 8.16 4.25
N GLN A 18 -5.94 8.45 4.45
CA GLN A 18 -6.40 9.48 5.40
C GLN A 18 -6.05 9.10 6.84
N ILE A 19 -6.33 7.85 7.22
CA ILE A 19 -5.98 7.31 8.55
C ILE A 19 -4.47 7.32 8.73
N GLY A 20 -3.71 6.84 7.75
CA GLY A 20 -2.25 6.85 7.81
C GLY A 20 -1.66 8.24 7.99
N LYS A 21 -2.22 9.25 7.31
CA LYS A 21 -1.79 10.64 7.45
C LYS A 21 -2.06 11.19 8.85
N MET A 22 -3.24 10.91 9.40
CA MET A 22 -3.55 11.29 10.79
C MET A 22 -2.58 10.64 11.79
N LEU A 23 -2.21 9.37 11.58
CA LEU A 23 -1.22 8.69 12.42
C LEU A 23 0.15 9.35 12.32
N SER A 24 0.65 9.62 11.11
CA SER A 24 1.95 10.25 10.92
C SER A 24 2.04 11.65 11.53
N GLU A 25 0.99 12.45 11.36
CA GLU A 25 0.92 13.81 11.93
C GLU A 25 0.90 13.76 13.45
N THR A 26 0.12 12.85 14.04
CA THR A 26 0.02 12.72 15.51
C THR A 26 1.32 12.21 16.14
N LEU A 27 2.00 11.26 15.48
CA LEU A 27 3.23 10.66 15.99
C LEU A 27 4.49 11.48 15.64
N GLY A 28 4.38 12.48 14.75
CA GLY A 28 5.51 13.26 14.28
C GLY A 28 6.52 12.44 13.46
N ILE A 29 6.03 11.49 12.66
CA ILE A 29 6.84 10.59 11.82
C ILE A 29 6.53 10.79 10.33
N GLU A 30 7.39 10.31 9.45
CA GLU A 30 7.24 10.49 8.00
C GLU A 30 6.01 9.74 7.43
N TYR A 31 5.42 10.27 6.37
CA TYR A 31 4.30 9.65 5.65
C TYR A 31 4.67 9.37 4.20
N TYR A 32 4.52 8.12 3.77
CA TYR A 32 4.80 7.67 2.42
C TYR A 32 3.59 6.97 1.82
N ASP A 33 2.96 7.60 0.84
CA ASP A 33 1.95 6.96 0.00
C ASP A 33 2.58 6.24 -1.20
N ARG A 34 1.72 5.67 -2.06
CA ARG A 34 2.15 4.92 -3.23
C ARG A 34 2.92 5.80 -4.22
N ASP A 35 2.47 7.03 -4.42
CA ASP A 35 3.08 7.97 -5.37
C ASP A 35 4.48 8.37 -4.91
N LEU A 36 4.69 8.57 -3.61
CA LEU A 36 6.02 8.83 -3.05
C LEU A 36 6.94 7.62 -3.18
N VAL A 37 6.45 6.40 -2.95
CA VAL A 37 7.24 5.17 -3.20
C VAL A 37 7.65 5.08 -4.66
N ASP A 38 6.72 5.34 -5.58
CA ASP A 38 6.98 5.27 -7.03
C ASP A 38 7.94 6.36 -7.49
N LYS A 39 7.85 7.56 -6.91
CA LYS A 39 8.80 8.65 -7.17
C LYS A 39 10.21 8.29 -6.74
N ILE A 40 10.38 7.63 -5.59
CA ILE A 40 11.70 7.16 -5.16
C ILE A 40 12.18 6.03 -6.08
N ALA A 41 11.32 5.08 -6.44
CA ALA A 41 11.67 4.03 -7.41
C ALA A 41 12.13 4.64 -8.75
N HIS A 42 11.48 5.71 -9.22
CA HIS A 42 11.88 6.43 -10.41
C HIS A 42 13.30 7.00 -10.30
N GLN A 43 13.63 7.62 -9.16
CA GLN A 43 14.97 8.12 -8.87
C GLN A 43 16.04 7.02 -8.80
N LEU A 44 15.64 5.77 -8.53
CA LEU A 44 16.53 4.60 -8.53
C LEU A 44 16.73 3.98 -9.93
N GLY A 45 16.11 4.53 -10.98
CA GLY A 45 16.42 4.17 -12.38
C GLY A 45 15.37 3.36 -13.12
N VAL A 46 14.07 3.62 -12.87
CA VAL A 46 12.95 3.18 -13.73
C VAL A 46 12.13 4.36 -14.21
N ASP A 47 11.74 4.37 -15.47
CA ASP A 47 10.90 5.44 -16.01
C ASP A 47 9.49 5.40 -15.42
N LYS A 48 8.89 6.59 -15.23
CA LYS A 48 7.53 6.71 -14.66
C LYS A 48 6.50 5.92 -15.46
N GLU A 49 6.56 5.98 -16.79
CA GLU A 49 5.66 5.23 -17.68
C GLU A 49 5.77 3.71 -17.46
N LEU A 50 6.99 3.23 -17.19
CA LEU A 50 7.22 1.82 -16.90
C LEU A 50 6.62 1.41 -15.54
N VAL A 51 6.68 2.30 -14.54
CA VAL A 51 6.03 2.06 -13.24
C VAL A 51 4.51 1.94 -13.40
N GLU A 52 3.90 2.86 -14.14
CA GLU A 52 2.45 2.86 -14.41
C GLU A 52 2.01 1.59 -15.15
N LYS A 53 2.76 1.19 -16.19
CA LYS A 53 2.51 -0.08 -16.91
C LYS A 53 2.66 -1.29 -15.98
N ALA A 54 3.71 -1.35 -15.17
CA ALA A 54 3.95 -2.47 -14.25
C ALA A 54 2.92 -2.59 -13.11
N ASP A 55 2.21 -1.51 -12.80
CA ASP A 55 1.12 -1.52 -11.83
C ASP A 55 -0.20 -2.02 -12.41
N THR A 56 -0.41 -1.78 -13.70
CA THR A 56 -1.67 -2.08 -14.39
C THR A 56 -1.63 -3.43 -15.12
N GLU A 57 -0.45 -3.84 -15.60
CA GLU A 57 -0.23 -5.04 -16.40
C GLU A 57 0.52 -6.13 -15.63
N LYS A 58 0.08 -7.39 -15.78
CA LYS A 58 0.72 -8.55 -15.13
C LYS A 58 2.13 -8.82 -15.66
N ARG A 59 2.42 -8.41 -16.90
CA ARG A 59 3.69 -8.69 -17.57
C ARG A 59 3.99 -7.61 -18.59
N VAL A 60 4.82 -6.65 -18.21
CA VAL A 60 5.36 -5.67 -19.15
C VAL A 60 6.54 -6.32 -19.86
N GLN A 61 6.28 -6.85 -21.06
CA GLN A 61 7.29 -7.50 -21.89
C GLN A 61 8.14 -6.43 -22.59
N TYR A 62 9.44 -6.48 -22.36
CA TYR A 62 10.41 -5.66 -23.06
C TYR A 62 11.26 -6.53 -23.96
N GLU A 63 11.21 -6.23 -25.25
CA GLU A 63 12.01 -6.87 -26.27
C GLU A 63 13.30 -6.08 -26.49
N PHE A 64 14.43 -6.77 -26.57
CA PHE A 64 15.70 -6.16 -26.95
C PHE A 64 16.50 -7.12 -27.83
N GLU A 65 17.22 -6.55 -28.80
CA GLU A 65 18.07 -7.32 -29.69
C GLU A 65 19.37 -7.72 -28.99
N THR A 66 19.80 -8.96 -29.26
CA THR A 66 21.12 -9.46 -28.87
C THR A 66 21.79 -10.08 -30.08
N THR A 67 23.09 -10.36 -29.99
CA THR A 67 23.83 -11.11 -31.02
C THR A 67 23.30 -12.53 -31.26
N LEU A 68 22.43 -13.04 -30.37
CA LEU A 68 21.78 -14.35 -30.47
C LEU A 68 20.29 -14.23 -30.84
N GLY A 69 19.82 -13.06 -31.27
CA GLY A 69 18.41 -12.78 -31.60
C GLY A 69 17.68 -11.97 -30.52
N PRO A 70 16.37 -11.70 -30.71
CA PRO A 70 15.57 -10.95 -29.76
C PRO A 70 15.41 -11.71 -28.46
N ARG A 71 15.55 -11.01 -27.33
CA ARG A 71 15.28 -11.51 -25.98
C ARG A 71 14.18 -10.69 -25.33
N TYR A 72 13.49 -11.34 -24.39
CA TYR A 72 12.37 -10.74 -23.67
C TYR A 72 12.64 -10.70 -22.16
N ALA A 73 12.45 -9.53 -21.55
CA ALA A 73 12.46 -9.34 -20.11
C ALA A 73 11.06 -8.98 -19.61
N ASN A 74 10.70 -9.43 -18.40
CA ASN A 74 9.52 -8.90 -17.70
C ASN A 74 9.96 -7.73 -16.81
N LEU A 75 9.72 -6.51 -17.27
CA LEU A 75 10.14 -5.31 -16.54
C LEU A 75 9.31 -5.06 -15.28
N THR A 76 8.16 -5.72 -15.12
CA THR A 76 7.36 -5.67 -13.88
C THR A 76 8.20 -6.06 -12.66
N ASN A 77 9.08 -7.07 -12.79
CA ASN A 77 9.94 -7.51 -11.68
C ASN A 77 11.02 -6.47 -11.33
N LYS A 78 11.54 -5.74 -12.33
CA LYS A 78 12.50 -4.65 -12.09
C LYS A 78 11.85 -3.52 -11.30
N VAL A 79 10.63 -3.14 -11.67
CA VAL A 79 9.86 -2.10 -10.95
C VAL A 79 9.57 -2.55 -9.51
N ILE A 80 9.09 -3.77 -9.32
CA ILE A 80 8.83 -4.34 -7.99
C ILE A 80 10.09 -4.32 -7.13
N TYR A 81 11.22 -4.74 -7.69
CA TYR A 81 12.51 -4.73 -6.98
C TYR A 81 12.91 -3.33 -6.52
N LEU A 82 12.76 -2.30 -7.38
CA LEU A 82 13.11 -0.94 -7.00
C LEU A 82 12.14 -0.30 -6.01
N GLN A 83 10.84 -0.64 -6.10
CA GLN A 83 9.86 -0.26 -5.07
C GLN A 83 10.18 -0.92 -3.72
N GLN A 84 10.64 -2.18 -3.73
CA GLN A 84 11.11 -2.86 -2.52
C GLN A 84 12.30 -2.12 -1.90
N GLN A 85 13.33 -1.80 -2.71
CA GLN A 85 14.48 -1.03 -2.25
C GLN A 85 14.08 0.36 -1.70
N ALA A 86 13.11 1.03 -2.33
CA ALA A 86 12.57 2.30 -1.84
C ALA A 86 11.91 2.15 -0.46
N ILE A 87 11.09 1.11 -0.27
CA ILE A 87 10.40 0.83 0.99
C ILE A 87 11.40 0.48 2.10
N GLU A 88 12.40 -0.36 1.81
CA GLU A 88 13.47 -0.71 2.76
C GLU A 88 14.21 0.53 3.24
N LYS A 89 14.56 1.44 2.31
CA LYS A 89 15.22 2.71 2.62
C LYS A 89 14.33 3.66 3.42
N MET A 90 13.06 3.79 3.08
CA MET A 90 12.09 4.60 3.85
C MET A 90 11.98 4.10 5.30
N ALA A 91 11.97 2.78 5.48
CA ALA A 91 11.86 2.12 6.77
C ALA A 91 13.14 2.23 7.65
N GLU A 92 14.22 2.86 7.18
CA GLU A 92 15.38 3.20 8.02
C GLU A 92 15.03 4.26 9.09
N ARG A 93 13.95 5.02 8.88
CA ARG A 93 13.44 6.03 9.82
C ARG A 93 11.99 5.72 10.22
N PRO A 94 11.53 6.22 11.37
CA PRO A 94 10.14 6.07 11.76
C PRO A 94 9.19 6.66 10.70
N CYS A 95 8.20 5.87 10.26
CA CYS A 95 7.30 6.27 9.19
C CYS A 95 6.00 5.46 9.12
N VAL A 96 5.02 6.02 8.40
CA VAL A 96 3.81 5.34 7.94
C VAL A 96 3.93 5.11 6.43
N ILE A 97 3.73 3.87 5.98
CA ILE A 97 3.82 3.47 4.56
C ILE A 97 2.48 2.89 4.09
N ILE A 98 1.93 3.43 3.00
CA ILE A 98 0.64 3.01 2.44
C ILE A 98 0.81 2.06 1.26
N GLY A 99 0.27 0.84 1.40
CA GLY A 99 0.15 -0.13 0.32
C GLY A 99 1.48 -0.75 -0.12
N ARG A 100 1.64 -0.95 -1.44
CA ARG A 100 2.83 -1.52 -2.10
C ARG A 100 3.32 -2.86 -1.53
N SER A 101 2.44 -3.64 -0.89
CA SER A 101 2.79 -4.88 -0.19
C SER A 101 3.90 -4.68 0.85
N ALA A 102 3.99 -3.48 1.46
CA ALA A 102 5.01 -3.14 2.45
C ALA A 102 5.02 -4.11 3.65
N ASN A 103 3.86 -4.65 4.03
CA ASN A 103 3.75 -5.68 5.07
C ASN A 103 4.57 -6.94 4.77
N TYR A 104 4.70 -7.30 3.48
CA TYR A 104 5.43 -8.49 3.05
C TYR A 104 6.90 -8.15 2.86
N ILE A 105 7.18 -6.99 2.25
CA ILE A 105 8.55 -6.51 2.05
C ILE A 105 9.29 -6.37 3.40
N LEU A 106 8.59 -5.88 4.43
CA LEU A 106 9.16 -5.65 5.76
C LEU A 106 8.86 -6.80 6.75
N GLN A 107 8.47 -8.00 6.28
CA GLN A 107 7.99 -9.09 7.15
C GLN A 107 9.01 -9.60 8.16
N ASP A 108 10.31 -9.54 7.83
CA ASP A 108 11.39 -10.01 8.71
C ASP A 108 11.77 -8.97 9.78
N ARG A 109 11.22 -7.75 9.69
CA ARG A 109 11.47 -6.69 10.66
C ARG A 109 10.57 -6.84 11.87
N LYS A 110 11.18 -6.72 13.05
CA LYS A 110 10.46 -6.82 14.32
C LYS A 110 9.80 -5.49 14.72
N ASP A 111 10.31 -4.36 14.25
CA ASP A 111 9.88 -3.00 14.59
C ASP A 111 8.75 -2.46 13.69
N VAL A 112 7.99 -3.35 13.05
CA VAL A 112 6.87 -2.99 12.15
C VAL A 112 5.53 -3.35 12.76
N LEU A 113 4.55 -2.45 12.63
CA LEU A 113 3.14 -2.71 12.89
C LEU A 113 2.38 -2.77 11.55
N ASN A 114 1.77 -3.91 11.24
CA ASN A 114 1.11 -4.17 9.96
C ASN A 114 -0.41 -4.10 10.07
N LEU A 115 -1.02 -3.11 9.44
CA LEU A 115 -2.45 -2.84 9.50
C LEU A 115 -3.13 -3.16 8.16
N PHE A 116 -4.38 -3.62 8.23
CA PHE A 116 -5.27 -3.70 7.07
C PHE A 116 -6.62 -3.04 7.36
N ILE A 117 -6.95 -2.01 6.58
CA ILE A 117 -8.16 -1.21 6.76
C ILE A 117 -9.19 -1.56 5.67
N TYR A 118 -10.38 -1.97 6.08
CA TYR A 118 -11.48 -2.31 5.18
C TYR A 118 -12.77 -1.61 5.61
N ALA A 119 -13.80 -1.66 4.78
CA ALA A 119 -15.13 -1.16 5.16
C ALA A 119 -16.22 -1.78 4.25
N PRO A 120 -17.49 -1.81 4.70
CA PRO A 120 -18.61 -2.22 3.87
C PRO A 120 -18.64 -1.44 2.55
N LYS A 121 -18.95 -2.14 1.44
CA LYS A 121 -18.92 -1.59 0.08
C LYS A 121 -19.66 -0.25 -0.03
N GLU A 122 -20.87 -0.13 0.52
CA GLU A 122 -21.65 1.11 0.46
C GLU A 122 -21.01 2.27 1.25
N THR A 123 -20.32 1.98 2.36
CA THR A 123 -19.54 3.01 3.07
C THR A 123 -18.41 3.52 2.18
N ARG A 124 -17.67 2.60 1.53
CA ARG A 124 -16.58 2.96 0.60
C ARG A 124 -17.09 3.75 -0.60
N VAL A 125 -18.24 3.39 -1.16
CA VAL A 125 -18.90 4.12 -2.25
C VAL A 125 -19.19 5.57 -1.85
N ARG A 126 -19.82 5.79 -0.70
CA ARG A 126 -20.11 7.15 -0.21
C ARG A 126 -18.82 7.96 -0.03
N SER A 127 -17.80 7.37 0.58
CA SER A 127 -16.51 8.04 0.77
C SER A 127 -15.85 8.40 -0.56
N VAL A 128 -15.88 7.53 -1.57
CA VAL A 128 -15.31 7.82 -2.89
C VAL A 128 -16.08 8.93 -3.59
N MET A 129 -17.42 8.91 -3.54
CA MET A 129 -18.26 9.97 -4.10
C MET A 129 -17.94 11.32 -3.45
N GLU A 130 -17.83 11.37 -2.13
CA GLU A 130 -17.54 12.59 -1.38
C GLU A 130 -16.13 13.12 -1.64
N GLN A 131 -15.11 12.26 -1.61
CA GLN A 131 -13.72 12.67 -1.77
C GLN A 131 -13.37 13.08 -3.20
N LEU A 132 -13.99 12.44 -4.21
CA LEU A 132 -13.63 12.63 -5.61
C LEU A 132 -14.69 13.39 -6.43
N GLY A 133 -15.85 13.69 -5.85
CA GLY A 133 -16.93 14.40 -6.54
C GLY A 133 -17.55 13.62 -7.70
N VAL A 134 -17.55 12.29 -7.63
CA VAL A 134 -18.06 11.39 -8.68
C VAL A 134 -19.42 10.80 -8.33
N ASP A 135 -20.18 10.35 -9.34
CA ASP A 135 -21.43 9.65 -9.11
C ASP A 135 -21.24 8.21 -8.57
N ARG A 136 -22.34 7.60 -8.12
CA ARG A 136 -22.34 6.25 -7.54
C ARG A 136 -21.81 5.18 -8.50
N GLY A 137 -22.20 5.24 -9.77
CA GLY A 137 -21.77 4.27 -10.77
C GLY A 137 -20.26 4.33 -10.97
N LYS A 138 -19.73 5.54 -11.15
CA LYS A 138 -18.29 5.76 -11.29
C LYS A 138 -17.52 5.34 -10.03
N ALA A 139 -18.04 5.64 -8.84
CA ALA A 139 -17.44 5.22 -7.58
C ALA A 139 -17.35 3.68 -7.46
N LEU A 140 -18.41 2.95 -7.85
CA LEU A 140 -18.40 1.49 -7.87
C LEU A 140 -17.32 0.95 -8.81
N ASP A 141 -17.29 1.43 -10.05
CA ASP A 141 -16.30 1.02 -11.05
C ASP A 141 -14.87 1.24 -10.55
N MET A 142 -14.62 2.39 -9.92
CA MET A 142 -13.31 2.70 -9.34
C MET A 142 -12.96 1.74 -8.20
N ILE A 143 -13.89 1.44 -7.30
CA ILE A 143 -13.64 0.49 -6.22
C ILE A 143 -13.32 -0.90 -6.77
N ASP A 144 -14.15 -1.43 -7.66
CA ASP A 144 -13.98 -2.78 -8.19
C ASP A 144 -12.69 -2.92 -8.99
N SER A 145 -12.41 -1.98 -9.89
CA SER A 145 -11.17 -1.98 -10.68
C SER A 145 -9.92 -1.88 -9.80
N ASN A 146 -9.89 -0.96 -8.84
CA ASN A 146 -8.74 -0.78 -7.95
C ASN A 146 -8.54 -2.01 -7.05
N ASP A 147 -9.60 -2.55 -6.45
CA ASP A 147 -9.44 -3.68 -5.55
C ASP A 147 -8.98 -4.94 -6.29
N ILE A 148 -9.47 -5.18 -7.51
CA ILE A 148 -8.96 -6.26 -8.38
C ILE A 148 -7.48 -6.05 -8.68
N GLN A 149 -7.09 -4.89 -9.23
CA GLN A 149 -5.70 -4.63 -9.62
C GLN A 149 -4.74 -4.77 -8.43
N LEU A 150 -5.08 -4.18 -7.29
CA LEU A 150 -4.27 -4.26 -6.09
C LEU A 150 -4.18 -5.69 -5.56
N HIS A 151 -5.26 -6.45 -5.63
CA HIS A 151 -5.29 -7.85 -5.22
C HIS A 151 -4.39 -8.72 -6.10
N GLU A 152 -4.54 -8.60 -7.42
CA GLU A 152 -3.73 -9.33 -8.39
C GLU A 152 -2.24 -9.02 -8.23
N ARG A 153 -1.90 -7.73 -8.08
CA ARG A 153 -0.52 -7.29 -7.84
C ARG A 153 0.04 -7.86 -6.54
N HIS A 154 -0.70 -7.79 -5.43
CA HIS A 154 -0.25 -8.37 -4.16
C HIS A 154 -0.03 -9.88 -4.30
N LYS A 155 -0.98 -10.60 -4.88
CA LYS A 155 -0.88 -12.05 -5.08
C LYS A 155 0.29 -12.43 -5.99
N TYR A 156 0.59 -11.63 -7.01
CA TYR A 156 1.77 -11.83 -7.86
C TYR A 156 3.08 -11.70 -7.07
N ILE A 157 3.16 -10.72 -6.16
CA ILE A 157 4.36 -10.46 -5.35
C ILE A 157 4.52 -11.48 -4.22
N THR A 158 3.44 -11.77 -3.49
CA THR A 158 3.50 -12.47 -2.19
C THR A 158 3.02 -13.91 -2.26
N GLY A 159 2.27 -14.29 -3.30
CA GLY A 159 1.54 -15.55 -3.36
C GLY A 159 0.29 -15.61 -2.46
N THR A 160 -0.01 -14.56 -1.70
CA THR A 160 -1.07 -14.53 -0.68
C THR A 160 -2.17 -13.51 -0.98
N TYR A 161 -3.20 -13.48 -0.15
CA TYR A 161 -4.34 -12.57 -0.29
C TYR A 161 -4.14 -11.29 0.53
N ARG A 162 -4.54 -10.13 -0.01
CA ARG A 162 -4.45 -8.81 0.67
C ARG A 162 -5.07 -8.78 2.08
N GLY A 163 -6.14 -9.53 2.31
CA GLY A 163 -6.85 -9.60 3.58
C GLY A 163 -6.48 -10.80 4.45
N ASP A 164 -5.38 -11.51 4.15
CA ASP A 164 -4.97 -12.65 4.97
C ASP A 164 -4.53 -12.17 6.37
N ARG A 165 -5.18 -12.72 7.38
CA ARG A 165 -5.01 -12.30 8.77
C ARG A 165 -3.64 -12.61 9.35
N HIS A 166 -2.99 -13.67 8.88
CA HIS A 166 -1.71 -14.11 9.43
C HIS A 166 -0.52 -13.24 8.97
N GLY A 167 -0.73 -12.38 7.97
CA GLY A 167 0.25 -11.38 7.54
C GLY A 167 -0.01 -9.97 8.09
N ARG A 168 -0.87 -9.83 9.11
CA ARG A 168 -1.29 -8.54 9.68
C ARG A 168 -1.33 -8.64 11.21
N ASP A 169 -1.07 -7.53 11.87
CA ASP A 169 -1.23 -7.39 13.32
C ASP A 169 -2.65 -6.93 13.67
N LEU A 170 -3.28 -6.13 12.80
CA LEU A 170 -4.67 -5.67 12.96
C LEU A 170 -5.40 -5.59 11.61
N LEU A 171 -6.61 -6.13 11.57
CA LEU A 171 -7.60 -5.89 10.53
C LEU A 171 -8.75 -5.11 11.16
N ILE A 172 -9.11 -3.97 10.57
CA ILE A 172 -10.11 -3.08 11.15
C ILE A 172 -11.10 -2.57 10.10
N ASP A 173 -12.39 -2.70 10.44
CA ASP A 173 -13.48 -2.07 9.72
C ASP A 173 -13.57 -0.59 10.11
N SER A 174 -13.15 0.31 9.23
CA SER A 174 -13.13 1.74 9.51
C SER A 174 -14.54 2.35 9.63
N SER A 175 -15.58 1.64 9.19
CA SER A 175 -16.96 2.12 9.30
C SER A 175 -17.50 2.07 10.73
N MET A 176 -16.88 1.27 11.60
CA MET A 176 -17.30 1.17 13.01
C MET A 176 -17.05 2.46 13.80
N LEU A 177 -15.95 3.15 13.52
CA LEU A 177 -15.50 4.32 14.27
C LEU A 177 -15.35 5.60 13.41
N GLY A 178 -15.57 5.48 12.09
CA GLY A 178 -15.14 6.50 11.14
C GLY A 178 -13.61 6.59 11.04
N TRP A 179 -13.09 7.41 10.14
CA TRP A 179 -11.64 7.50 9.92
C TRP A 179 -10.89 8.08 11.13
N GLU A 180 -11.41 9.16 11.73
CA GLU A 180 -10.80 9.78 12.91
C GLU A 180 -10.81 8.84 14.14
N GLY A 181 -11.94 8.20 14.41
CA GLY A 181 -12.06 7.25 15.52
C GLY A 181 -11.19 6.02 15.32
N THR A 182 -11.04 5.55 14.06
CA THR A 182 -10.13 4.45 13.72
C THR A 182 -8.67 4.86 13.94
N ALA A 183 -8.27 6.06 13.52
CA ALA A 183 -6.92 6.58 13.77
C ALA A 183 -6.63 6.68 15.27
N LYS A 184 -7.56 7.23 16.05
CA LYS A 184 -7.46 7.31 17.52
C LYS A 184 -7.29 5.92 18.16
N TYR A 185 -8.08 4.93 17.72
CA TYR A 185 -7.97 3.57 18.23
C TYR A 185 -6.60 2.94 17.93
N ILE A 186 -6.08 3.15 16.72
CA ILE A 186 -4.74 2.67 16.35
C ILE A 186 -3.65 3.35 17.19
N LEU A 187 -3.76 4.65 17.47
CA LEU A 187 -2.83 5.35 18.35
C LEU A 187 -2.82 4.76 19.77
N MET A 188 -3.99 4.47 20.32
CA MET A 188 -4.10 3.80 21.63
C MET A 188 -3.42 2.42 21.62
N LEU A 189 -3.59 1.65 20.53
CA LEU A 189 -2.89 0.37 20.38
C LEU A 189 -1.37 0.57 20.36
N ILE A 190 -0.87 1.57 19.65
CA ILE A 190 0.57 1.88 19.57
C ILE A 190 1.12 2.23 20.96
N GLU A 191 0.42 3.07 21.72
CA GLU A 191 0.79 3.41 23.10
C GLU A 191 0.89 2.16 23.98
N MET A 192 -0.12 1.28 23.95
CA MET A 192 -0.11 0.02 24.70
C MET A 192 1.01 -0.94 24.29
N LEU A 193 1.44 -0.92 23.03
CA LEU A 193 2.56 -1.72 22.54
C LEU A 193 3.93 -1.17 22.97
N HIS A 194 4.02 0.14 23.24
CA HIS A 194 5.24 0.77 23.76
C HIS A 194 5.45 0.50 25.25
N GLU A 195 4.37 0.31 26.01
CA GLU A 195 4.41 -0.02 27.44
C GLU A 195 4.84 -1.47 27.72
N LYS A 196 4.88 -2.33 26.70
CA LYS A 196 5.40 -3.72 26.76
C LYS A 196 6.90 -3.82 26.45
#